data_AF-A0A9E5FEH8-F1
#
_entry.id   AF-A0A9E5FEH8-F1
#
_cell.length_a   1.000
_cell.length_b   1.000
_cell.length_c   1.000
_cell.angle_alpha   90.00
_cell.angle_beta   90.00
_cell.angle_gamma   90.00
#
_symmetry.space_group_name_H-M   'P 1'
#
loop_
_entity.id
_entity.type
_entity.pdbx_description
1 polymer ?
#
loop_
_entity_poly.entity_id
_entity_poly.type
_entity_poly.pdbx_seq_one_letter_code
_entity_poly.pdbx_strand_id
1 'polypeptide(L)'
;ESAMTTGGPGMVQALLAARDAAAPNDDHLRHTLLIALRNRLAAAEDVIPNESVNTNRNVLVAAYLGVAGPKAASFLSAELDKAAPALRPDMVRHVARHGDDASFKALVASLGRDGLSPVERGQLLVEMEKGATQAGRKPPESIQKLAESQAALLMEQPATRLVGIELAGAYRSKANNLAAFVADPTNSESLRLAALRALGADAAKAWTGVLAKVLADSAAPVALRQECGVGLVRSDKPVVRKVAGDAITALPSGLQDALAREMAARSDSGTELLELVSKGKVSARVLRDRVVSTRIDALKNPAIAKRVTDLTAGIPLADAAIEKRIAAVRAAAVGKSGDIKHGKELFAKHCAACHQVAGMGARVGPQLDGVALRGVERLAEDVLDPSRNVDQAFRTTVISLKNGRIVSGLLLREEGKTITLADVMGKDVVVLAEDIEDRSLSPLSPMPAGMGDRVSPTDLVDLFGYLAAPGG
;
A
#
# COMPACT_ATOMS: atom_id res chain seq x y z
N GLU A 1 39.62 47.71 -17.47
CA GLU A 1 38.17 47.95 -17.51
C GLU A 1 37.73 48.12 -18.95
N SER A 2 36.50 47.70 -19.26
CA SER A 2 35.84 47.74 -20.59
C SER A 2 36.08 46.54 -21.50
N ALA A 3 35.35 45.44 -21.23
CA ALA A 3 34.66 44.60 -22.22
C ALA A 3 33.84 43.49 -21.52
N MET A 4 32.96 43.87 -20.58
CA MET A 4 31.90 43.01 -20.07
C MET A 4 30.57 43.64 -20.44
N THR A 5 30.21 43.55 -21.72
CA THR A 5 28.85 43.78 -22.23
C THR A 5 28.84 43.31 -23.69
N THR A 6 28.28 42.12 -23.93
CA THR A 6 27.56 41.73 -25.17
C THR A 6 27.20 40.24 -25.05
N GLY A 7 25.93 39.95 -24.82
CA GLY A 7 25.38 38.65 -25.16
C GLY A 7 25.51 38.48 -26.67
N GLY A 8 26.45 37.65 -27.11
CA GLY A 8 26.60 37.32 -28.52
C GLY A 8 25.51 36.35 -28.98
N PRO A 9 24.90 36.53 -30.15
CA PRO A 9 24.08 35.49 -30.78
C PRO A 9 25.02 34.31 -31.10
N GLY A 10 24.91 33.20 -30.39
CA GLY A 10 25.67 32.00 -30.78
C GLY A 10 26.00 30.97 -29.72
N MET A 11 25.91 31.23 -28.41
CA MET A 11 26.30 30.21 -27.42
C MET A 11 25.38 28.99 -27.42
N VAL A 12 24.07 29.19 -27.60
CA VAL A 12 23.11 28.10 -27.80
C VAL A 12 23.46 27.30 -29.06
N GLN A 13 23.78 27.97 -30.17
CA GLN A 13 24.17 27.32 -31.42
C GLN A 13 25.51 26.58 -31.31
N ALA A 14 26.48 27.13 -30.59
CA ALA A 14 27.76 26.49 -30.32
C ALA A 14 27.58 25.22 -29.48
N LEU A 15 26.70 25.25 -28.48
CA LEU A 15 26.37 24.06 -27.68
C LEU A 15 25.64 23.00 -28.49
N LEU A 16 24.75 23.39 -29.40
CA LEU A 16 24.10 22.48 -30.34
C LEU A 16 25.13 21.85 -31.30
N ALA A 17 25.96 22.67 -31.95
CA ALA A 17 27.00 22.20 -32.86
C ALA A 17 28.02 21.28 -32.16
N ALA A 18 28.42 21.61 -30.92
CA ALA A 18 29.32 20.78 -30.12
C ALA A 18 28.68 19.43 -29.78
N ARG A 19 27.36 19.40 -29.54
CA ARG A 19 26.62 18.15 -29.30
C ARG A 19 26.49 17.31 -30.56
N ASP A 20 26.26 17.93 -31.70
CA ASP A 20 26.18 17.23 -32.99
C ASP A 20 27.54 16.64 -33.40
N ALA A 21 28.63 17.33 -33.07
CA ALA A 21 29.99 16.85 -33.27
C ALA A 21 30.42 15.75 -32.27
N ALA A 22 29.76 15.65 -31.11
CA ALA A 22 30.07 14.63 -30.10
C ALA A 22 29.65 13.24 -30.58
N ALA A 23 30.55 12.26 -30.45
CA ALA A 23 30.33 10.89 -30.89
C ALA A 23 29.03 10.31 -30.32
N PRO A 24 28.20 9.59 -31.10
CA PRO A 24 26.89 9.11 -30.66
C PRO A 24 26.91 8.23 -29.40
N ASN A 25 28.04 7.55 -29.14
CA ASN A 25 28.27 6.68 -27.99
C ASN A 25 28.93 7.37 -26.78
N ASP A 26 29.30 8.65 -26.88
CA ASP A 26 29.80 9.43 -25.75
C ASP A 26 28.64 10.06 -24.98
N ASP A 27 27.93 9.20 -24.24
CA ASP A 27 26.76 9.58 -23.45
C ASP A 27 27.08 10.65 -22.41
N HIS A 28 28.30 10.62 -21.84
CA HIS A 28 28.74 11.57 -20.81
C HIS A 28 28.91 12.98 -21.37
N LEU A 29 29.63 13.14 -22.49
CA LEU A 29 29.81 14.44 -23.12
C LEU A 29 28.47 14.99 -23.64
N ARG A 30 27.67 14.15 -24.29
CA ARG A 30 26.34 14.55 -24.79
C ARG A 30 25.42 14.96 -23.65
N HIS A 31 25.44 14.28 -22.51
CA HIS A 31 24.65 14.67 -21.34
C HIS A 31 25.14 16.00 -20.74
N THR A 32 26.46 16.17 -20.60
CA THR A 32 27.06 17.41 -20.08
C THR A 32 26.70 18.62 -20.95
N LEU A 33 26.75 18.48 -22.28
CA LEU A 33 26.34 19.52 -23.22
C LEU A 33 24.84 19.84 -23.13
N LEU A 34 23.98 18.86 -22.81
CA LEU A 34 22.56 19.12 -22.57
C LEU A 34 22.34 19.95 -21.29
N ILE A 35 23.09 19.67 -20.22
CA ILE A 35 23.04 20.45 -18.98
C ILE A 35 23.52 21.89 -19.24
N ALA A 36 24.62 22.06 -19.96
CA ALA A 36 25.13 23.39 -20.33
C ALA A 36 24.09 24.17 -21.16
N LEU A 37 23.47 23.50 -22.14
CA LEU A 37 22.40 24.06 -22.96
C LEU A 37 21.20 24.48 -22.09
N ARG A 38 20.73 23.61 -21.19
CA ARG A 38 19.65 23.91 -20.24
C ARG A 38 19.96 25.15 -19.39
N ASN A 39 21.14 25.20 -18.79
CA ASN A 39 21.56 26.33 -17.95
C ASN A 39 21.59 27.63 -18.76
N ARG A 40 22.07 27.56 -20.01
CA ARG A 40 22.08 28.72 -20.91
C ARG A 40 20.66 29.16 -21.27
N LEU A 41 19.78 28.24 -21.63
CA LEU A 41 18.38 28.54 -21.96
C LEU A 41 17.60 29.11 -20.77
N ALA A 42 17.95 28.73 -19.53
CA ALA A 42 17.38 29.30 -18.31
C ALA A 42 17.86 30.74 -18.05
N ALA A 43 19.13 31.04 -18.36
CA ALA A 43 19.73 32.34 -18.10
C ALA A 43 19.56 33.36 -19.25
N ALA A 44 19.24 32.92 -20.46
CA ALA A 44 19.33 33.74 -21.67
C ALA A 44 17.97 34.18 -22.23
N GLU A 45 17.93 35.43 -22.69
CA GLU A 45 16.85 35.93 -23.55
C GLU A 45 17.01 35.56 -25.03
N ASP A 46 18.14 34.92 -25.40
CA ASP A 46 18.54 34.59 -26.77
C ASP A 46 17.37 34.03 -27.63
N VAL A 47 17.16 34.65 -28.80
CA VAL A 47 16.22 34.18 -29.83
C VAL A 47 16.90 33.06 -30.60
N ILE A 48 16.32 31.86 -30.56
CA ILE A 48 16.81 30.70 -31.32
C ILE A 48 16.25 30.80 -32.75
N PRO A 49 17.08 30.84 -33.80
CA PRO A 49 16.59 30.88 -35.17
C PRO A 49 15.75 29.65 -35.52
N ASN A 50 14.68 29.83 -36.29
CA ASN A 50 13.75 28.75 -36.68
C ASN A 50 14.46 27.57 -37.36
N GLU A 51 15.50 27.84 -38.15
CA GLU A 51 16.31 26.79 -38.79
C GLU A 51 17.04 25.92 -37.76
N SER A 52 17.63 26.55 -36.73
CA SER A 52 18.25 25.82 -35.62
C SER A 52 17.21 25.02 -34.83
N VAL A 53 15.99 25.54 -34.67
CA VAL A 53 14.87 24.80 -34.05
C VAL A 53 14.50 23.58 -34.89
N ASN A 54 14.42 23.71 -36.21
CA ASN A 54 14.05 22.61 -37.10
C ASN A 54 15.08 21.47 -37.08
N THR A 55 16.37 21.80 -37.14
CA THR A 55 17.45 20.79 -37.17
C THR A 55 17.66 20.12 -35.81
N ASN A 56 17.47 20.87 -34.71
CA ASN A 56 17.78 20.41 -33.35
C ASN A 56 16.55 20.24 -32.44
N ARG A 57 15.35 20.11 -33.02
CA ARG A 57 14.06 20.15 -32.29
C ARG A 57 14.05 19.29 -31.03
N ASN A 58 14.34 18.00 -31.15
CA ASN A 58 14.26 17.07 -30.01
C ASN A 58 15.27 17.40 -28.89
N VAL A 59 16.45 17.91 -29.25
CA VAL A 59 17.47 18.33 -28.28
C VAL A 59 17.02 19.58 -27.53
N LEU A 60 16.47 20.56 -28.26
CA LEU A 60 15.94 21.78 -27.67
C LEU A 60 14.73 21.51 -26.80
N VAL A 61 13.80 20.67 -27.24
CA VAL A 61 12.67 20.20 -26.42
C VAL A 61 13.18 19.55 -25.13
N ALA A 62 14.12 18.62 -25.23
CA ALA A 62 14.69 17.96 -24.04
C ALA A 62 15.39 18.95 -23.09
N ALA A 63 16.09 19.95 -23.61
CA ALA A 63 16.71 20.98 -22.80
C ALA A 63 15.67 21.88 -22.10
N TYR A 64 14.65 22.34 -22.83
CA TYR A 64 13.58 23.18 -22.30
C TYR A 64 12.67 22.48 -21.30
N LEU A 65 12.48 21.16 -21.39
CA LEU A 65 11.77 20.39 -20.36
C LEU A 65 12.41 20.55 -18.97
N GLY A 66 13.72 20.83 -18.91
CA GLY A 66 14.43 21.13 -17.66
C GLY A 66 14.39 22.60 -17.22
N VAL A 67 13.87 23.52 -18.02
CA VAL A 67 13.87 24.96 -17.71
C VAL A 67 12.49 25.37 -17.21
N ALA A 68 12.35 25.67 -15.91
CA ALA A 68 11.08 26.13 -15.38
C ALA A 68 10.78 27.57 -15.83
N GLY A 69 9.54 27.84 -16.26
CA GLY A 69 9.04 29.19 -16.49
C GLY A 69 8.20 29.35 -17.76
N PRO A 70 7.53 30.51 -17.91
CA PRO A 70 6.59 30.75 -19.00
C PRO A 70 7.25 30.77 -20.39
N LYS A 71 8.50 31.24 -20.50
CA LYS A 71 9.24 31.25 -21.77
C LYS A 71 9.49 29.84 -22.31
N ALA A 72 9.93 28.92 -21.44
CA ALA A 72 10.14 27.52 -21.80
C ALA A 72 8.82 26.83 -22.16
N ALA A 73 7.78 27.06 -21.37
CA ALA A 73 6.44 26.55 -21.65
C ALA A 73 5.88 27.08 -22.98
N SER A 74 6.08 28.35 -23.32
CA SER A 74 5.65 28.93 -24.59
C SER A 74 6.35 28.25 -25.79
N PHE A 75 7.67 28.04 -25.69
CA PHE A 75 8.43 27.28 -26.70
C PHE A 75 7.90 25.84 -26.85
N LEU A 76 7.76 25.12 -25.74
CA LEU A 76 7.27 23.74 -25.76
C LEU A 76 5.84 23.64 -26.30
N SER A 77 4.98 24.61 -25.98
CA SER A 77 3.62 24.68 -26.53
C SER A 77 3.62 24.89 -28.05
N ALA A 78 4.55 25.69 -28.59
CA ALA A 78 4.65 25.95 -30.03
C ALA A 78 5.20 24.74 -30.81
N GLU A 79 6.03 23.92 -30.18
CA GLU A 79 6.67 22.75 -30.81
C GLU A 79 5.93 21.43 -30.54
N LEU A 80 4.87 21.42 -29.73
CA LEU A 80 4.15 20.22 -29.30
C LEU A 80 3.71 19.32 -30.46
N ASP A 81 3.06 19.89 -31.48
CA ASP A 81 2.53 19.12 -32.61
C ASP A 81 3.67 18.53 -33.49
N LYS A 82 4.83 19.19 -33.52
CA LYS A 82 6.00 18.83 -34.36
C LYS A 82 7.00 17.92 -33.65
N ALA A 83 6.89 17.79 -32.32
CA ALA A 83 7.77 16.98 -31.52
C ALA A 83 7.46 15.48 -31.67
N ALA A 84 8.47 14.65 -31.41
CA ALA A 84 8.28 13.20 -31.37
C ALA A 84 7.19 12.81 -30.34
N PRO A 85 6.29 11.85 -30.66
CA PRO A 85 5.20 11.46 -29.76
C PRO A 85 5.65 11.11 -28.34
N ALA A 86 6.81 10.49 -28.19
CA ALA A 86 7.38 10.11 -26.90
C ALA A 86 7.69 11.30 -25.96
N LEU A 87 7.90 12.51 -26.50
CA LEU A 87 8.21 13.71 -25.72
C LEU A 87 6.95 14.50 -25.34
N ARG A 88 5.84 14.30 -26.07
CA ARG A 88 4.60 15.08 -25.88
C ARG A 88 4.02 15.00 -24.46
N PRO A 89 3.98 13.85 -23.76
CA PRO A 89 3.50 13.76 -22.38
C PRO A 89 4.21 14.75 -21.42
N ASP A 90 5.55 14.74 -21.45
CA ASP A 90 6.36 15.62 -20.59
C ASP A 90 6.20 17.09 -20.99
N MET A 91 6.09 17.38 -22.29
CA MET A 91 5.81 18.72 -22.79
C MET A 91 4.46 19.23 -22.29
N VAL A 92 3.40 18.44 -22.40
CA VAL A 92 2.06 18.81 -21.94
C VAL A 92 2.05 19.07 -20.43
N ARG A 93 2.66 18.18 -19.63
CA ARG A 93 2.80 18.38 -18.18
C ARG A 93 3.54 19.67 -17.87
N HIS A 94 4.66 19.92 -18.56
CA HIS A 94 5.47 21.12 -18.36
C HIS A 94 4.70 22.40 -18.69
N VAL A 95 4.05 22.44 -19.86
CA VAL A 95 3.26 23.61 -20.30
C VAL A 95 2.10 23.87 -19.34
N ALA A 96 1.40 22.83 -18.90
CA ALA A 96 0.33 22.96 -17.91
C ALA A 96 0.82 23.47 -16.55
N ARG A 97 2.05 23.12 -16.16
CA ARG A 97 2.66 23.53 -14.89
C ARG A 97 3.25 24.94 -14.89
N HIS A 98 3.94 25.31 -15.96
CA HIS A 98 4.80 26.50 -16.00
C HIS A 98 4.35 27.58 -17.00
N GLY A 99 3.40 27.26 -17.89
CA GLY A 99 2.90 28.18 -18.90
C GLY A 99 2.15 29.36 -18.32
N ASP A 100 2.15 30.47 -19.04
CA ASP A 100 1.20 31.56 -18.82
C ASP A 100 -0.20 31.20 -19.35
N ASP A 101 -1.17 32.11 -19.20
CA ASP A 101 -2.55 31.89 -19.64
C ASP A 101 -2.64 31.66 -21.16
N ALA A 102 -1.77 32.31 -21.94
CA ALA A 102 -1.71 32.17 -23.39
C ALA A 102 -1.24 30.76 -23.78
N SER A 103 -0.14 30.29 -23.21
CA SER A 103 0.40 28.94 -23.46
C SER A 103 -0.57 27.86 -22.97
N PHE A 104 -1.22 28.08 -21.83
CA PHE A 104 -2.24 27.16 -21.30
C PHE A 104 -3.47 27.09 -22.22
N LYS A 105 -3.95 28.23 -22.73
CA LYS A 105 -5.03 28.29 -23.71
C LYS A 105 -4.65 27.60 -25.03
N ALA A 106 -3.42 27.78 -25.49
CA ALA A 106 -2.90 27.11 -26.68
C ALA A 106 -2.84 25.58 -26.49
N LEU A 107 -2.41 25.11 -25.32
CA LEU A 107 -2.43 23.70 -24.95
C LEU A 107 -3.86 23.12 -24.98
N VAL A 108 -4.82 23.82 -24.35
CA VAL A 108 -6.25 23.44 -24.37
C VAL A 108 -6.76 23.29 -25.80
N ALA A 109 -6.40 24.23 -26.68
CA ALA A 109 -6.77 24.18 -28.08
C ALA A 109 -6.14 22.98 -28.82
N SER A 110 -4.85 22.70 -28.60
CA SER A 110 -4.15 21.55 -29.22
C SER A 110 -4.80 20.21 -28.82
N LEU A 111 -5.11 20.01 -27.54
CA LEU A 111 -5.75 18.78 -27.04
C LEU A 111 -7.20 18.61 -27.51
N GLY A 112 -7.85 19.71 -27.92
CA GLY A 112 -9.20 19.70 -28.48
C GLY A 112 -9.28 19.35 -29.97
N ARG A 113 -8.18 19.43 -30.72
CA ARG A 113 -8.17 19.26 -32.19
C ARG A 113 -8.43 17.81 -32.63
N ASP A 114 -8.88 17.67 -33.87
CA ASP A 114 -8.95 16.39 -34.56
C ASP A 114 -7.55 15.98 -35.04
N GLY A 115 -7.19 14.68 -34.90
CA GLY A 115 -5.90 14.14 -35.32
C GLY A 115 -5.15 13.34 -34.25
N LEU A 116 -5.47 13.52 -32.96
CA LEU A 116 -4.96 12.64 -31.89
C LEU A 116 -5.80 11.37 -31.81
N SER A 117 -5.14 10.21 -31.71
CA SER A 117 -5.83 8.97 -31.36
C SER A 117 -6.50 9.10 -29.97
N PRO A 118 -7.60 8.38 -29.69
CA PRO A 118 -8.24 8.42 -28.38
C PRO A 118 -7.26 8.12 -27.23
N VAL A 119 -6.36 7.15 -27.42
CA VAL A 119 -5.35 6.76 -26.42
C VAL A 119 -4.36 7.88 -26.18
N GLU A 120 -3.80 8.45 -27.25
CA GLU A 120 -2.84 9.55 -27.14
C GLU A 120 -3.50 10.77 -26.47
N ARG A 121 -4.71 11.13 -26.89
CA ARG A 121 -5.46 12.23 -26.26
C ARG A 121 -5.68 11.97 -24.77
N GLY A 122 -6.08 10.76 -24.39
CA GLY A 122 -6.28 10.39 -22.99
C GLY A 122 -5.00 10.51 -22.15
N GLN A 123 -3.87 10.01 -22.68
CA GLN A 123 -2.57 10.14 -22.03
C GLN A 123 -2.17 11.60 -21.83
N LEU A 124 -2.31 12.44 -22.86
CA LEU A 124 -1.96 13.85 -22.77
C LEU A 124 -2.87 14.62 -21.80
N LEU A 125 -4.17 14.29 -21.75
CA LEU A 125 -5.09 14.89 -20.77
C LEU A 125 -4.71 14.54 -19.32
N VAL A 126 -4.31 13.29 -19.03
CA VAL A 126 -3.79 12.91 -17.71
C VAL A 126 -2.57 13.76 -17.33
N GLU A 127 -1.67 13.99 -18.28
CA GLU A 127 -0.46 14.80 -18.06
C GLU A 127 -0.74 16.29 -17.88
N MET A 128 -1.74 16.81 -18.59
CA MET A 128 -2.23 18.17 -18.42
C MET A 128 -2.79 18.38 -17.02
N GLU A 129 -3.62 17.45 -16.51
CA GLU A 129 -4.17 17.53 -15.15
C GLU A 129 -3.06 17.53 -14.10
N LYS A 130 -2.09 16.61 -14.20
CA LYS A 130 -0.93 16.57 -13.29
C LYS A 130 -0.17 17.90 -13.26
N GLY A 131 0.09 18.48 -14.43
CA GLY A 131 0.77 19.78 -14.53
C GLY A 131 -0.07 20.93 -13.96
N ALA A 132 -1.37 20.98 -14.29
CA ALA A 132 -2.28 22.00 -13.80
C ALA A 132 -2.41 21.96 -12.26
N THR A 133 -2.58 20.77 -11.68
CA THR A 133 -2.64 20.57 -10.23
C THR A 133 -1.34 21.01 -9.56
N GLN A 134 -0.17 20.73 -10.15
CA GLN A 134 1.13 21.23 -9.65
C GLN A 134 1.26 22.76 -9.71
N ALA A 135 0.56 23.42 -10.62
CA ALA A 135 0.49 24.88 -10.71
C ALA A 135 -0.61 25.50 -9.83
N GLY A 136 -1.42 24.68 -9.14
CA GLY A 136 -2.62 25.15 -8.43
C GLY A 136 -3.72 25.66 -9.37
N ARG A 137 -3.73 25.23 -10.64
CA ARG A 137 -4.73 25.61 -11.65
C ARG A 137 -5.77 24.52 -11.84
N LYS A 138 -6.99 24.92 -12.21
CA LYS A 138 -8.05 24.00 -12.59
C LYS A 138 -8.21 23.96 -14.12
N PRO A 139 -8.31 22.77 -14.73
CA PRO A 139 -8.66 22.65 -16.14
C PRO A 139 -10.01 23.32 -16.44
N PRO A 140 -10.19 23.91 -17.64
CA PRO A 140 -11.47 24.48 -18.07
C PRO A 140 -12.58 23.42 -18.17
N GLU A 141 -13.85 23.84 -18.06
CA GLU A 141 -15.00 22.94 -18.16
C GLU A 141 -15.07 22.18 -19.50
N SER A 142 -14.60 22.79 -20.59
CA SER A 142 -14.50 22.12 -21.90
C SER A 142 -13.55 20.93 -21.88
N ILE A 143 -12.42 21.05 -21.19
CA ILE A 143 -11.45 19.96 -21.00
C ILE A 143 -12.00 18.92 -20.05
N GLN A 144 -12.71 19.32 -18.99
CA GLN A 144 -13.40 18.40 -18.10
C GLN A 144 -14.37 17.50 -18.88
N LYS A 145 -15.25 18.09 -19.71
CA LYS A 145 -16.21 17.34 -20.54
C LYS A 145 -15.51 16.44 -21.57
N LEU A 146 -14.46 16.94 -22.20
CA LEU A 146 -13.65 16.14 -23.12
C LEU A 146 -13.04 14.93 -22.39
N ALA A 147 -12.39 15.13 -21.24
CA ALA A 147 -11.80 14.06 -20.45
C ALA A 147 -12.84 13.03 -20.00
N GLU A 148 -14.03 13.46 -19.58
CA GLU A 148 -15.13 12.56 -19.22
C GLU A 148 -15.57 11.69 -20.41
N SER A 149 -15.78 12.29 -21.59
CA SER A 149 -16.15 11.53 -22.80
C SER A 149 -15.06 10.57 -23.27
N GLN A 150 -13.78 10.98 -23.20
CA GLN A 150 -12.64 10.15 -23.61
C GLN A 150 -12.42 9.01 -22.63
N ALA A 151 -12.59 9.26 -21.33
CA ALA A 151 -12.50 8.22 -20.31
C ALA A 151 -13.56 7.13 -20.54
N ALA A 152 -14.82 7.52 -20.79
CA ALA A 152 -15.89 6.58 -21.10
C ALA A 152 -15.55 5.71 -22.33
N LEU A 153 -15.18 6.34 -23.44
CA LEU A 153 -14.78 5.66 -24.67
C LEU A 153 -13.62 4.67 -24.45
N LEU A 154 -12.56 5.11 -23.77
CA LEU A 154 -11.37 4.29 -23.54
C LEU A 154 -11.62 3.10 -22.60
N MET A 155 -12.58 3.22 -21.67
CA MET A 155 -12.92 2.14 -20.74
C MET A 155 -13.69 0.99 -21.38
N GLU A 156 -14.40 1.23 -22.49
CA GLU A 156 -15.16 0.20 -23.22
C GLU A 156 -14.24 -0.88 -23.80
N GLN A 157 -13.06 -0.51 -24.29
CA GLN A 157 -12.15 -1.45 -24.95
C GLN A 157 -11.08 -1.99 -23.99
N PRO A 158 -10.86 -3.33 -23.91
CA PRO A 158 -9.84 -3.91 -23.04
C PRO A 158 -8.43 -3.34 -23.23
N ALA A 159 -8.02 -3.07 -24.48
CA ALA A 159 -6.67 -2.59 -24.80
C ALA A 159 -6.39 -1.15 -24.31
N THR A 160 -7.43 -0.33 -24.13
CA THR A 160 -7.29 1.10 -23.78
C THR A 160 -7.81 1.42 -22.38
N ARG A 161 -8.40 0.45 -21.71
CA ARG A 161 -9.11 0.60 -20.44
C ARG A 161 -8.27 1.21 -19.34
N LEU A 162 -6.99 0.86 -19.27
CA LEU A 162 -6.07 1.41 -18.27
C LEU A 162 -5.97 2.93 -18.38
N VAL A 163 -5.77 3.45 -19.59
CA VAL A 163 -5.70 4.90 -19.85
C VAL A 163 -7.04 5.57 -19.54
N GLY A 164 -8.16 4.93 -19.90
CA GLY A 164 -9.50 5.43 -19.57
C GLY A 164 -9.72 5.57 -18.07
N ILE A 165 -9.28 4.60 -17.28
CA ILE A 165 -9.37 4.62 -15.81
C ILE A 165 -8.48 5.70 -15.21
N GLU A 166 -7.23 5.82 -15.67
CA GLU A 166 -6.31 6.87 -15.22
C GLU A 166 -6.87 8.27 -15.50
N LEU A 167 -7.44 8.47 -16.69
CA LEU A 167 -8.09 9.72 -17.09
C LEU A 167 -9.34 10.02 -16.25
N ALA A 168 -10.19 9.01 -16.03
CA ALA A 168 -11.34 9.10 -15.13
C ALA A 168 -10.95 9.55 -13.73
N GLY A 169 -9.84 9.00 -13.20
CA GLY A 169 -9.29 9.35 -11.89
C GLY A 169 -8.75 10.78 -11.83
N ALA A 170 -7.91 11.16 -12.81
CA ALA A 170 -7.30 12.49 -12.90
C ALA A 170 -8.37 13.60 -12.85
N TYR A 171 -9.46 13.43 -13.61
CA TYR A 171 -10.54 14.43 -13.69
C TYR A 171 -11.72 14.18 -12.74
N ARG A 172 -11.63 13.20 -11.83
CA ARG A 172 -12.73 12.83 -10.90
C ARG A 172 -14.08 12.67 -11.62
N SER A 173 -14.07 12.01 -12.77
CA SER A 173 -15.27 11.77 -13.57
C SER A 173 -16.32 11.00 -12.76
N LYS A 174 -17.58 11.42 -12.86
CA LYS A 174 -18.72 10.78 -12.16
C LYS A 174 -19.23 9.50 -12.84
N ALA A 175 -18.77 9.21 -14.06
CA ALA A 175 -19.41 8.26 -14.97
C ALA A 175 -19.01 6.77 -14.77
N ASN A 176 -18.37 6.40 -13.67
CA ASN A 176 -17.44 5.27 -13.76
C ASN A 176 -17.78 4.09 -12.83
N ASN A 177 -17.85 2.89 -13.42
CA ASN A 177 -17.93 1.61 -12.72
C ASN A 177 -16.57 1.18 -12.11
N LEU A 178 -15.78 2.13 -11.57
CA LEU A 178 -14.40 1.90 -11.09
C LEU A 178 -14.33 0.82 -10.01
N ALA A 179 -15.31 0.76 -9.12
CA ALA A 179 -15.35 -0.25 -8.08
C ALA A 179 -15.54 -1.67 -8.61
N ALA A 180 -16.26 -1.86 -9.72
CA ALA A 180 -16.35 -3.17 -10.37
C ALA A 180 -15.00 -3.60 -10.92
N PHE A 181 -14.22 -2.68 -11.50
CA PHE A 181 -12.85 -3.00 -11.94
C PHE A 181 -11.95 -3.42 -10.77
N VAL A 182 -12.07 -2.78 -9.60
CA VAL A 182 -11.34 -3.19 -8.39
C VAL A 182 -11.79 -4.58 -7.89
N ALA A 183 -13.10 -4.82 -7.88
CA ALA A 183 -13.71 -6.03 -7.32
C ALA A 183 -13.50 -7.28 -8.17
N ASP A 184 -13.40 -7.13 -9.49
CA ASP A 184 -13.34 -8.24 -10.43
C ASP A 184 -11.92 -8.86 -10.47
N PRO A 185 -11.75 -10.12 -10.03
CA PRO A 185 -10.45 -10.78 -9.96
C PRO A 185 -9.88 -11.16 -11.33
N THR A 186 -10.68 -11.10 -12.41
CA THR A 186 -10.20 -11.40 -13.78
C THR A 186 -9.40 -10.24 -14.38
N ASN A 187 -9.50 -9.04 -13.81
CA ASN A 187 -8.72 -7.88 -14.23
C ASN A 187 -7.27 -7.97 -13.76
N SER A 188 -6.34 -7.43 -14.56
CA SER A 188 -4.93 -7.37 -14.19
C SER A 188 -4.72 -6.54 -12.92
N GLU A 189 -3.69 -6.87 -12.14
CA GLU A 189 -3.32 -6.12 -10.93
C GLU A 189 -3.13 -4.62 -11.23
N SER A 190 -2.45 -4.30 -12.33
CA SER A 190 -2.25 -2.91 -12.78
C SER A 190 -3.56 -2.16 -12.99
N LEU A 191 -4.55 -2.80 -13.61
CA LEU A 191 -5.86 -2.20 -13.87
C LEU A 191 -6.65 -1.99 -12.58
N ARG A 192 -6.64 -3.00 -11.68
CA ARG A 192 -7.31 -2.93 -10.37
C ARG A 192 -6.72 -1.83 -9.50
N LEU A 193 -5.39 -1.69 -9.49
CA LEU A 193 -4.68 -0.62 -8.78
C LEU A 193 -4.98 0.76 -9.37
N ALA A 194 -5.00 0.90 -10.69
CA ALA A 194 -5.37 2.15 -11.34
C ALA A 194 -6.81 2.55 -10.99
N ALA A 195 -7.75 1.60 -11.00
CA ALA A 195 -9.14 1.83 -10.64
C ALA A 195 -9.28 2.28 -9.18
N LEU A 196 -8.54 1.64 -8.28
CA LEU A 196 -8.53 2.00 -6.87
C LEU A 196 -7.99 3.42 -6.64
N ARG A 197 -6.90 3.79 -7.30
CA ARG A 197 -6.35 5.17 -7.22
C ARG A 197 -7.33 6.19 -7.80
N ALA A 198 -8.01 5.84 -8.89
CA ALA A 198 -9.01 6.69 -9.53
C ALA A 198 -10.24 6.95 -8.66
N LEU A 199 -10.61 6.01 -7.77
CA LEU A 199 -11.69 6.22 -6.79
C LEU A 199 -11.38 7.34 -5.80
N GLY A 200 -10.12 7.48 -5.37
CA GLY A 200 -9.71 8.48 -4.38
C GLY A 200 -10.22 8.23 -2.95
N ALA A 201 -9.75 9.04 -1.99
CA ALA A 201 -10.02 8.85 -0.55
C ALA A 201 -11.50 9.14 -0.17
N ASP A 202 -12.15 10.09 -0.85
CA ASP A 202 -13.53 10.50 -0.55
C ASP A 202 -14.56 9.43 -0.93
N ALA A 203 -14.18 8.49 -1.81
CA ALA A 203 -15.06 7.41 -2.26
C ALA A 203 -15.07 6.20 -1.31
N ALA A 204 -14.22 6.18 -0.27
CA ALA A 204 -14.08 5.05 0.64
C ALA A 204 -15.41 4.64 1.32
N LYS A 205 -16.35 5.57 1.53
CA LYS A 205 -17.70 5.26 2.06
C LYS A 205 -18.57 4.50 1.06
N ALA A 206 -18.59 4.92 -0.21
CA ALA A 206 -19.44 4.29 -1.23
C ALA A 206 -18.97 2.86 -1.56
N TRP A 207 -17.68 2.58 -1.34
CA TRP A 207 -17.03 1.33 -1.74
C TRP A 207 -16.43 0.55 -0.58
N THR A 208 -16.79 0.88 0.67
CA THR A 208 -16.23 0.24 1.87
C THR A 208 -16.27 -1.28 1.77
N GLY A 209 -17.41 -1.84 1.31
CA GLY A 209 -17.57 -3.28 1.15
C GLY A 209 -16.62 -3.89 0.11
N VAL A 210 -16.38 -3.21 -1.01
CA VAL A 210 -15.44 -3.68 -2.04
C VAL A 210 -14.01 -3.66 -1.52
N LEU A 211 -13.59 -2.55 -0.89
CA LEU A 211 -12.25 -2.42 -0.33
C LEU A 211 -11.99 -3.44 0.78
N ALA A 212 -12.96 -3.64 1.67
CA ALA A 212 -12.87 -4.61 2.75
C ALA A 212 -12.79 -6.05 2.23
N LYS A 213 -13.60 -6.38 1.21
CA LYS A 213 -13.55 -7.70 0.57
C LYS A 213 -12.19 -7.97 -0.06
N VAL A 214 -11.64 -7.02 -0.81
CA VAL A 214 -10.32 -7.17 -1.44
C VAL A 214 -9.21 -7.23 -0.40
N LEU A 215 -9.27 -6.40 0.65
CA LEU A 215 -8.31 -6.45 1.77
C LEU A 215 -8.29 -7.83 2.44
N ALA A 216 -9.46 -8.41 2.68
CA ALA A 216 -9.62 -9.71 3.34
C ALA A 216 -9.30 -10.91 2.42
N ASP A 217 -9.40 -10.75 1.10
CA ASP A 217 -9.15 -11.80 0.12
C ASP A 217 -7.67 -12.20 0.11
N SER A 218 -7.35 -13.37 0.67
CA SER A 218 -5.99 -13.88 0.74
C SER A 218 -5.40 -14.29 -0.63
N ALA A 219 -6.24 -14.44 -1.66
CA ALA A 219 -5.80 -14.69 -3.03
C ALA A 219 -5.52 -13.41 -3.82
N ALA A 220 -5.94 -12.24 -3.32
CA ALA A 220 -5.69 -10.97 -3.99
C ALA A 220 -4.20 -10.55 -3.90
N PRO A 221 -3.64 -9.88 -4.92
CA PRO A 221 -2.27 -9.39 -4.88
C PRO A 221 -1.99 -8.49 -3.68
N VAL A 222 -0.84 -8.67 -3.03
CA VAL A 222 -0.48 -7.97 -1.78
C VAL A 222 -0.53 -6.45 -1.94
N ALA A 223 -0.02 -5.91 -3.06
CA ALA A 223 -0.03 -4.48 -3.30
C ALA A 223 -1.47 -3.92 -3.39
N LEU A 224 -2.39 -4.66 -4.01
CA LEU A 224 -3.79 -4.28 -4.10
C LEU A 224 -4.48 -4.31 -2.73
N ARG A 225 -4.23 -5.36 -1.93
CA ARG A 225 -4.74 -5.48 -0.55
C ARG A 225 -4.26 -4.31 0.30
N GLN A 226 -2.97 -4.00 0.22
CA GLN A 226 -2.35 -2.89 0.93
C GLN A 226 -3.02 -1.57 0.58
N GLU A 227 -3.14 -1.23 -0.70
CA GLU A 227 -3.78 0.02 -1.14
C GLU A 227 -5.25 0.10 -0.70
N CYS A 228 -6.00 -1.01 -0.72
CA CYS A 228 -7.38 -1.04 -0.23
C CYS A 228 -7.45 -0.70 1.28
N GLY A 229 -6.57 -1.29 2.08
CA GLY A 229 -6.51 -1.01 3.52
C GLY A 229 -6.06 0.41 3.83
N VAL A 230 -5.07 0.93 3.10
CA VAL A 230 -4.66 2.35 3.20
C VAL A 230 -5.83 3.28 2.86
N GLY A 231 -6.58 2.99 1.80
CA GLY A 231 -7.78 3.76 1.42
C GLY A 231 -8.85 3.78 2.52
N LEU A 232 -9.09 2.64 3.17
CA LEU A 232 -10.03 2.53 4.30
C LEU A 232 -9.56 3.35 5.52
N VAL A 233 -8.27 3.25 5.88
CA VAL A 233 -7.69 3.98 7.02
C VAL A 233 -7.71 5.50 6.79
N ARG A 234 -7.46 5.95 5.55
CA ARG A 234 -7.44 7.37 5.19
C ARG A 234 -8.83 8.02 5.13
N SER A 235 -9.91 7.24 5.19
CA SER A 235 -11.27 7.78 5.14
C SER A 235 -11.54 8.75 6.29
N ASP A 236 -12.21 9.85 5.98
CA ASP A 236 -12.68 10.82 6.96
C ASP A 236 -13.78 10.23 7.88
N LYS A 237 -14.48 9.18 7.44
CA LYS A 237 -15.59 8.56 8.18
C LYS A 237 -15.09 7.52 9.20
N PRO A 238 -15.39 7.68 10.50
CA PRO A 238 -15.00 6.70 11.53
C PRO A 238 -15.49 5.27 11.26
N VAL A 239 -16.71 5.12 10.72
CA VAL A 239 -17.28 3.81 10.39
C VAL A 239 -16.48 3.06 9.33
N VAL A 240 -15.85 3.77 8.39
CA VAL A 240 -15.02 3.17 7.33
C VAL A 240 -13.66 2.76 7.90
N ARG A 241 -13.07 3.59 8.77
CA ARG A 241 -11.80 3.25 9.45
C ARG A 241 -11.94 2.02 10.34
N LYS A 242 -13.07 1.90 11.06
CA LYS A 242 -13.36 0.73 11.89
C LYS A 242 -13.32 -0.57 11.08
N VAL A 243 -13.73 -0.56 9.81
CA VAL A 243 -13.65 -1.76 8.94
C VAL A 243 -12.20 -2.21 8.73
N ALA A 244 -11.25 -1.27 8.56
CA ALA A 244 -9.84 -1.62 8.50
C ALA A 244 -9.33 -2.13 9.86
N GLY A 245 -9.73 -1.49 10.97
CA GLY A 245 -9.39 -1.91 12.33
C GLY A 245 -9.92 -3.30 12.69
N ASP A 246 -11.11 -3.68 12.22
CA ASP A 246 -11.68 -5.02 12.41
C ASP A 246 -10.97 -6.05 11.53
N ALA A 247 -10.58 -5.67 10.30
CA ALA A 247 -9.90 -6.57 9.36
C ALA A 247 -8.44 -6.87 9.72
N ILE A 248 -7.74 -5.91 10.33
CA ILE A 248 -6.28 -5.95 10.53
C ILE A 248 -5.80 -7.22 11.25
N THR A 249 -6.59 -7.75 12.20
CA THR A 249 -6.23 -8.95 12.98
C THR A 249 -6.05 -10.20 12.14
N ALA A 250 -6.83 -10.33 11.05
CA ALA A 250 -6.77 -11.46 10.15
C ALA A 250 -5.70 -11.30 9.06
N LEU A 251 -5.07 -10.12 8.95
CA LEU A 251 -4.07 -9.85 7.93
C LEU A 251 -2.68 -10.36 8.35
N PRO A 252 -1.85 -10.81 7.39
CA PRO A 252 -0.43 -11.02 7.61
C PRO A 252 0.29 -9.77 8.13
N SER A 253 1.39 -9.98 8.84
CA SER A 253 2.22 -8.95 9.47
C SER A 253 2.62 -7.81 8.52
N GLY A 254 3.01 -8.12 7.28
CA GLY A 254 3.37 -7.08 6.30
C GLY A 254 2.23 -6.12 5.98
N LEU A 255 0.98 -6.62 5.93
CA LEU A 255 -0.21 -5.79 5.76
C LEU A 255 -0.59 -5.09 7.08
N GLN A 256 -0.45 -5.75 8.24
CA GLN A 256 -0.64 -5.09 9.54
C GLN A 256 0.29 -3.88 9.69
N ASP A 257 1.56 -4.03 9.34
CA ASP A 257 2.56 -2.96 9.37
C ASP A 257 2.19 -1.80 8.44
N ALA A 258 1.78 -2.12 7.20
CA ALA A 258 1.39 -1.10 6.23
C ALA A 258 0.18 -0.28 6.71
N LEU A 259 -0.84 -0.94 7.27
CA LEU A 259 -2.00 -0.26 7.84
C LEU A 259 -1.63 0.51 9.11
N ALA A 260 -0.80 -0.06 10.01
CA ALA A 260 -0.35 0.58 11.23
C ALA A 260 0.40 1.89 10.95
N ARG A 261 1.26 1.92 9.92
CA ARG A 261 1.92 3.15 9.46
C ARG A 261 0.90 4.22 9.12
N GLU A 262 -0.13 3.89 8.33
CA GLU A 262 -1.17 4.85 7.96
C GLU A 262 -2.07 5.25 9.14
N MET A 263 -2.40 4.33 10.04
CA MET A 263 -3.15 4.64 11.25
C MET A 263 -2.39 5.62 12.15
N ALA A 264 -1.07 5.47 12.26
CA ALA A 264 -0.22 6.38 13.02
C ALA A 264 -0.15 7.80 12.44
N ALA A 265 -0.58 8.02 11.19
CA ALA A 265 -0.55 9.35 10.56
C ALA A 265 -1.61 10.32 11.10
N ARG A 266 -2.57 9.86 11.91
CA ARG A 266 -3.61 10.70 12.55
C ARG A 266 -3.81 10.32 14.01
N SER A 267 -4.21 11.27 14.84
CA SER A 267 -4.39 11.06 16.28
C SER A 267 -5.53 10.10 16.62
N ASP A 268 -6.65 10.16 15.87
CA ASP A 268 -7.83 9.30 16.07
C ASP A 268 -7.51 7.83 15.76
N SER A 269 -7.02 7.54 14.56
CA SER A 269 -6.61 6.18 14.17
C SER A 269 -5.36 5.70 14.90
N GLY A 270 -4.45 6.60 15.32
CA GLY A 270 -3.30 6.24 16.14
C GLY A 270 -3.71 5.73 17.52
N THR A 271 -4.75 6.32 18.12
CA THR A 271 -5.33 5.84 19.39
C THR A 271 -6.00 4.47 19.20
N GLU A 272 -6.72 4.27 18.09
CA GLU A 272 -7.31 2.97 17.74
C GLU A 272 -6.24 1.89 17.55
N LEU A 273 -5.10 2.20 16.92
CA LEU A 273 -3.97 1.29 16.81
C LEU A 273 -3.45 0.83 18.18
N LEU A 274 -3.27 1.76 19.13
CA LEU A 274 -2.84 1.43 20.49
C LEU A 274 -3.85 0.55 21.22
N GLU A 275 -5.14 0.75 20.96
CA GLU A 275 -6.21 -0.06 21.51
C GLU A 275 -6.15 -1.49 20.96
N LEU A 276 -5.99 -1.64 19.64
CA LEU A 276 -5.82 -2.94 18.98
C LEU A 276 -4.58 -3.68 19.50
N VAL A 277 -3.46 -2.97 19.69
CA VAL A 277 -2.24 -3.54 20.27
C VAL A 277 -2.47 -3.96 21.72
N SER A 278 -3.12 -3.13 22.55
CA SER A 278 -3.41 -3.50 23.94
C SER A 278 -4.27 -4.76 24.07
N LYS A 279 -5.21 -4.95 23.14
CA LYS A 279 -6.05 -6.15 23.04
C LYS A 279 -5.33 -7.35 22.40
N GLY A 280 -4.10 -7.19 21.94
CA GLY A 280 -3.32 -8.23 21.25
C GLY A 280 -3.84 -8.58 19.86
N LYS A 281 -4.70 -7.73 19.28
CA LYS A 281 -5.25 -7.86 17.93
C LYS A 281 -4.25 -7.51 16.84
N VAL A 282 -3.23 -6.74 17.20
CA VAL A 282 -2.07 -6.35 16.37
C VAL A 282 -0.83 -6.50 17.24
N SER A 283 0.28 -6.94 16.64
CA SER A 283 1.53 -7.15 17.39
C SER A 283 2.03 -5.83 17.92
N ALA A 284 2.46 -5.76 19.18
CA ALA A 284 3.08 -4.53 19.67
C ALA A 284 4.42 -4.21 18.98
N ARG A 285 5.00 -5.17 18.23
CA ARG A 285 6.19 -4.93 17.39
C ARG A 285 5.93 -3.82 16.36
N VAL A 286 4.70 -3.61 15.90
CA VAL A 286 4.37 -2.52 14.96
C VAL A 286 4.66 -1.13 15.56
N LEU A 287 4.59 -0.99 16.88
CA LEU A 287 4.88 0.28 17.56
C LEU A 287 6.38 0.60 17.59
N ARG A 288 7.25 -0.39 17.31
CA ARG A 288 8.70 -0.22 17.16
C ARG A 288 9.12 0.04 15.71
N ASP A 289 8.20 -0.05 14.75
CA ASP A 289 8.48 0.38 13.37
C ASP A 289 8.86 1.86 13.35
N ARG A 290 9.93 2.20 12.62
CA ARG A 290 10.47 3.56 12.59
C ARG A 290 9.44 4.60 12.15
N VAL A 291 8.62 4.28 11.15
CA VAL A 291 7.61 5.20 10.61
C VAL A 291 6.47 5.37 11.61
N VAL A 292 6.00 4.28 12.22
CA VAL A 292 4.96 4.32 13.26
C VAL A 292 5.45 5.13 14.46
N SER A 293 6.62 4.82 15.01
CA SER A 293 7.20 5.50 16.16
C SER A 293 7.37 7.00 15.90
N THR A 294 7.96 7.38 14.75
CA THR A 294 8.15 8.79 14.39
C THR A 294 6.82 9.54 14.29
N ARG A 295 5.79 8.92 13.70
CA ARG A 295 4.46 9.53 13.54
C ARG A 295 3.73 9.67 14.88
N ILE A 296 3.83 8.67 15.76
CA ILE A 296 3.25 8.72 17.10
C ILE A 296 3.93 9.80 17.95
N ASP A 297 5.26 9.91 17.91
CA ASP A 297 6.01 10.93 18.65
C ASP A 297 5.65 12.35 18.18
N ALA A 298 5.37 12.52 16.88
CA ALA A 298 4.92 13.78 16.32
C ALA A 298 3.56 14.26 16.87
N LEU A 299 2.77 13.38 17.50
CA LEU A 299 1.52 13.76 18.18
C LEU A 299 1.77 14.54 19.49
N LYS A 300 3.00 14.51 20.03
CA LYS A 300 3.41 15.22 21.25
C LYS A 300 2.47 15.01 22.44
N ASN A 301 1.94 13.80 22.60
CA ASN A 301 1.01 13.44 23.67
C ASN A 301 1.69 12.51 24.70
N PRO A 302 1.98 12.98 25.92
CA PRO A 302 2.67 12.17 26.94
C PRO A 302 1.93 10.90 27.35
N ALA A 303 0.58 10.90 27.33
CA ALA A 303 -0.21 9.72 27.67
C ALA A 303 -0.07 8.63 26.59
N ILE A 304 -0.01 9.03 25.32
CA ILE A 304 0.26 8.11 24.20
C ILE A 304 1.69 7.56 24.28
N ALA A 305 2.68 8.43 24.54
CA ALA A 305 4.08 8.00 24.67
C ALA A 305 4.26 6.96 25.78
N LYS A 306 3.69 7.22 26.97
CA LYS A 306 3.68 6.26 28.08
C LYS A 306 3.04 4.93 27.66
N ARG A 307 1.89 4.98 26.98
CA ARG A 307 1.18 3.78 26.53
C ARG A 307 2.01 2.97 25.52
N VAL A 308 2.76 3.62 24.63
CA VAL A 308 3.70 2.92 23.72
C VAL A 308 4.82 2.24 24.50
N THR A 309 5.43 2.93 25.47
CA THR A 309 6.45 2.33 26.34
C THR A 309 5.91 1.11 27.09
N ASP A 310 4.74 1.24 27.71
CA ASP A 310 4.09 0.15 28.45
C ASP A 310 3.77 -1.03 27.53
N LEU A 311 3.20 -0.78 26.35
CA LEU A 311 2.81 -1.81 25.39
C LEU A 311 3.99 -2.51 24.71
N THR A 312 5.16 -1.87 24.67
CA THR A 312 6.36 -2.45 24.07
C THR A 312 7.33 -3.02 25.09
N ALA A 313 7.08 -2.85 26.39
CA ALA A 313 7.92 -3.38 27.44
C ALA A 313 7.99 -4.92 27.39
N GLY A 314 9.19 -5.49 27.41
CA GLY A 314 9.39 -6.95 27.50
C GLY A 314 9.04 -7.76 26.23
N ILE A 315 8.63 -7.12 25.13
CA ILE A 315 8.30 -7.83 23.89
C ILE A 315 9.57 -8.15 23.09
N PRO A 316 9.81 -9.42 22.71
CA PRO A 316 10.93 -9.80 21.86
C PRO A 316 10.86 -9.14 20.49
N LEU A 317 12.02 -8.78 19.95
CA LEU A 317 12.14 -8.38 18.55
C LEU A 317 11.74 -9.54 17.62
N ALA A 318 11.45 -9.20 16.36
CA ALA A 318 11.21 -10.23 15.34
C ALA A 318 12.44 -11.13 15.22
N ASP A 319 12.23 -12.44 15.30
CA ASP A 319 13.28 -13.43 15.14
C ASP A 319 13.52 -13.67 13.63
N ALA A 320 14.72 -13.35 13.16
CA ALA A 320 15.08 -13.49 11.75
C ALA A 320 14.98 -14.94 11.24
N ALA A 321 15.20 -15.95 12.09
CA ALA A 321 15.06 -17.34 11.73
C ALA A 321 13.58 -17.72 11.52
N ILE A 322 12.68 -17.20 12.37
CA ILE A 322 11.24 -17.37 12.22
C ILE A 322 10.76 -16.70 10.93
N GLU A 323 11.16 -15.45 10.67
CA GLU A 323 10.79 -14.73 9.44
C GLU A 323 11.29 -15.45 8.18
N LYS A 324 12.50 -15.99 8.21
CA LYS A 324 13.03 -16.82 7.11
C LYS A 324 12.19 -18.06 6.86
N ARG A 325 11.69 -18.71 7.92
CA ARG A 325 10.82 -19.89 7.80
C ARG A 325 9.42 -19.54 7.30
N ILE A 326 8.85 -18.43 7.76
CA ILE A 326 7.60 -17.89 7.23
C ILE A 326 7.74 -17.64 5.71
N ALA A 327 8.84 -17.02 5.28
CA ALA A 327 9.13 -16.81 3.86
C ALA A 327 9.29 -18.13 3.08
N ALA A 328 9.91 -19.15 3.68
CA ALA A 328 10.04 -20.48 3.06
C ALA A 328 8.67 -21.17 2.86
N VAL A 329 7.75 -21.05 3.83
CA VAL A 329 6.37 -21.57 3.69
C VAL A 329 5.64 -20.86 2.56
N ARG A 330 5.74 -19.52 2.49
CA ARG A 330 5.14 -18.74 1.38
C ARG A 330 5.65 -19.21 0.03
N ALA A 331 6.97 -19.39 -0.10
CA ALA A 331 7.58 -19.88 -1.33
C ALA A 331 7.12 -21.30 -1.69
N ALA A 332 6.99 -22.18 -0.71
CA ALA A 332 6.50 -23.55 -0.91
C ALA A 332 5.04 -23.61 -1.35
N ALA A 333 4.22 -22.63 -0.96
CA ALA A 333 2.79 -22.57 -1.27
C ALA A 333 2.47 -22.03 -2.68
N VAL A 334 3.45 -21.42 -3.37
CA VAL A 334 3.22 -20.83 -4.70
C VAL A 334 2.76 -21.92 -5.67
N GLY A 335 1.53 -21.77 -6.18
CA GLY A 335 0.92 -22.71 -7.12
C GLY A 335 0.52 -24.07 -6.54
N LYS A 336 0.45 -24.20 -5.20
CA LYS A 336 0.11 -25.46 -4.52
C LYS A 336 -1.00 -25.25 -3.50
N SER A 337 -1.92 -26.21 -3.42
CA SER A 337 -3.00 -26.24 -2.41
C SER A 337 -2.72 -27.17 -1.23
N GLY A 338 -1.62 -27.92 -1.27
CA GLY A 338 -1.27 -28.92 -0.25
C GLY A 338 -1.99 -30.26 -0.41
N ASP A 339 -1.39 -31.34 0.08
CA ASP A 339 -2.02 -32.66 0.21
C ASP A 339 -2.92 -32.70 1.45
N ILE A 340 -4.23 -32.74 1.24
CA ILE A 340 -5.25 -32.74 2.31
C ILE A 340 -5.12 -33.96 3.24
N LYS A 341 -4.79 -35.14 2.70
CA LYS A 341 -4.70 -36.36 3.51
C LYS A 341 -3.47 -36.29 4.41
N HIS A 342 -2.33 -35.91 3.86
CA HIS A 342 -1.11 -35.71 4.64
C HIS A 342 -1.28 -34.58 5.66
N GLY A 343 -1.92 -33.47 5.27
CA GLY A 343 -2.28 -32.37 6.16
C GLY A 343 -3.13 -32.79 7.36
N LYS A 344 -4.08 -33.70 7.17
CA LYS A 344 -4.89 -34.27 8.25
C LYS A 344 -4.05 -35.09 9.24
N GLU A 345 -3.10 -35.88 8.73
CA GLU A 345 -2.17 -36.66 9.56
C GLU A 345 -1.27 -35.73 10.40
N LEU A 346 -0.77 -34.65 9.79
CA LEU A 346 0.01 -33.62 10.47
C LEU A 346 -0.82 -32.91 11.56
N PHE A 347 -2.07 -32.52 11.26
CA PHE A 347 -2.97 -31.92 12.24
C PHE A 347 -3.22 -32.86 13.42
N ALA A 348 -3.53 -34.14 13.17
CA ALA A 348 -3.75 -35.13 14.21
C ALA A 348 -2.52 -35.30 15.11
N LYS A 349 -1.33 -35.26 14.53
CA LYS A 349 -0.05 -35.44 15.24
C LYS A 349 0.39 -34.22 16.04
N HIS A 350 0.17 -33.01 15.51
CA HIS A 350 0.78 -31.79 16.06
C HIS A 350 -0.21 -30.80 16.68
N CYS A 351 -1.46 -30.77 16.21
CA CYS A 351 -2.41 -29.70 16.54
C CYS A 351 -3.62 -30.21 17.35
N ALA A 352 -4.06 -31.44 17.10
CA ALA A 352 -5.30 -32.00 17.65
C ALA A 352 -5.31 -32.17 19.18
N ALA A 353 -4.13 -32.14 19.83
CA ALA A 353 -4.03 -32.16 21.29
C ALA A 353 -4.64 -30.90 21.93
N CYS A 354 -4.69 -29.78 21.20
CA CYS A 354 -5.20 -28.51 21.71
C CYS A 354 -6.35 -27.94 20.89
N HIS A 355 -6.33 -28.13 19.57
CA HIS A 355 -7.27 -27.53 18.64
C HIS A 355 -8.26 -28.54 18.06
N GLN A 356 -9.45 -28.06 17.74
CA GLN A 356 -10.50 -28.83 17.09
C GLN A 356 -10.72 -28.35 15.64
N VAL A 357 -10.92 -29.30 14.73
CA VAL A 357 -11.30 -29.08 13.32
C VAL A 357 -12.28 -30.18 12.92
N ALA A 358 -13.42 -29.86 12.30
CA ALA A 358 -14.44 -30.84 11.93
C ALA A 358 -14.91 -31.73 13.09
N GLY A 359 -14.85 -31.23 14.34
CA GLY A 359 -15.10 -32.03 15.54
C GLY A 359 -13.95 -32.95 15.99
N MET A 360 -12.85 -33.06 15.24
CA MET A 360 -11.65 -33.83 15.62
C MET A 360 -10.67 -32.99 16.44
N GLY A 361 -10.21 -33.52 17.58
CA GLY A 361 -9.24 -32.87 18.47
C GLY A 361 -9.86 -32.33 19.76
N ALA A 362 -9.06 -31.66 20.57
CA ALA A 362 -9.46 -31.10 21.86
C ALA A 362 -9.92 -29.64 21.74
N ARG A 363 -10.60 -29.13 22.76
CA ARG A 363 -11.06 -27.73 22.86
C ARG A 363 -10.28 -26.96 23.94
N VAL A 364 -8.95 -27.07 23.90
CA VAL A 364 -8.05 -26.33 24.81
C VAL A 364 -7.76 -24.95 24.22
N GLY A 365 -7.41 -24.91 22.93
CA GLY A 365 -7.35 -23.70 22.12
C GLY A 365 -8.64 -23.49 21.34
N PRO A 366 -8.75 -22.37 20.59
CA PRO A 366 -9.90 -22.12 19.71
C PRO A 366 -10.06 -23.21 18.65
N GLN A 367 -11.30 -23.47 18.25
CA GLN A 367 -11.56 -24.26 17.04
C GLN A 367 -10.95 -23.56 15.82
N LEU A 368 -10.49 -24.35 14.86
CA LEU A 368 -9.79 -23.85 13.67
C LEU A 368 -10.63 -23.94 12.40
N ASP A 369 -11.90 -24.35 12.48
CA ASP A 369 -12.81 -24.37 11.33
C ASP A 369 -12.85 -22.99 10.63
N GLY A 370 -12.57 -22.97 9.33
CA GLY A 370 -12.53 -21.76 8.51
C GLY A 370 -11.31 -20.86 8.73
N VAL A 371 -10.33 -21.24 9.57
CA VAL A 371 -9.14 -20.41 9.84
C VAL A 371 -8.33 -20.15 8.57
N ALA A 372 -8.41 -21.05 7.58
CA ALA A 372 -7.67 -20.94 6.33
C ALA A 372 -8.04 -19.72 5.47
N LEU A 373 -9.19 -19.08 5.73
CA LEU A 373 -9.58 -17.81 5.08
C LEU A 373 -8.54 -16.69 5.31
N ARG A 374 -7.78 -16.76 6.40
CA ARG A 374 -6.68 -15.82 6.70
C ARG A 374 -5.53 -15.90 5.69
N GLY A 375 -5.43 -17.02 4.97
CA GLY A 375 -4.38 -17.29 3.98
C GLY A 375 -3.11 -17.87 4.59
N VAL A 376 -2.36 -18.59 3.76
CA VAL A 376 -1.11 -19.29 4.13
C VAL A 376 -0.14 -18.39 4.88
N GLU A 377 0.01 -17.15 4.42
CA GLU A 377 0.94 -16.19 5.02
C GLU A 377 0.64 -15.93 6.49
N ARG A 378 -0.64 -15.71 6.81
CA ARG A 378 -1.08 -15.45 8.17
C ARG A 378 -1.06 -16.70 9.03
N LEU A 379 -1.43 -17.86 8.46
CA LEU A 379 -1.34 -19.14 9.17
C LEU A 379 0.10 -19.50 9.53
N ALA A 380 1.05 -19.24 8.63
CA ALA A 380 2.47 -19.45 8.91
C ALA A 380 2.95 -18.59 10.08
N GLU A 381 2.50 -17.34 10.17
CA GLU A 381 2.79 -16.48 11.33
C GLU A 381 2.17 -17.04 12.62
N ASP A 382 0.90 -17.45 12.60
CA ASP A 382 0.19 -17.96 13.76
C ASP A 382 0.84 -19.26 14.30
N VAL A 383 1.36 -20.13 13.41
CA VAL A 383 1.99 -21.41 13.80
C VAL A 383 3.46 -21.26 14.19
N LEU A 384 4.24 -20.45 13.46
CA LEU A 384 5.68 -20.31 13.67
C LEU A 384 6.03 -19.25 14.73
N ASP A 385 5.14 -18.28 14.95
CA ASP A 385 5.29 -17.22 15.94
C ASP A 385 3.98 -17.02 16.73
N PRO A 386 3.55 -18.03 17.51
CA PRO A 386 2.25 -18.01 18.18
C PRO A 386 2.07 -16.87 19.18
N SER A 387 3.17 -16.29 19.67
CA SER A 387 3.15 -15.14 20.59
C SER A 387 3.18 -13.77 19.88
N ARG A 388 3.19 -13.73 18.54
CA ARG A 388 3.18 -12.47 17.78
C ARG A 388 1.94 -11.63 18.07
N ASN A 389 0.78 -12.27 18.00
CA ASN A 389 -0.56 -11.69 18.19
C ASN A 389 -1.34 -12.58 19.16
N VAL A 390 -1.34 -12.23 20.44
CA VAL A 390 -2.09 -12.96 21.46
C VAL A 390 -3.26 -12.11 21.92
N ASP A 391 -4.42 -12.38 21.32
CA ASP A 391 -5.69 -11.81 21.74
C ASP A 391 -5.85 -11.96 23.24
N GLN A 392 -6.29 -10.90 23.92
CA GLN A 392 -6.53 -10.93 25.35
C GLN A 392 -7.46 -12.08 25.77
N ALA A 393 -8.42 -12.45 24.94
CA ALA A 393 -9.32 -13.58 25.18
C ALA A 393 -8.60 -14.94 25.23
N PHE A 394 -7.42 -15.05 24.62
CA PHE A 394 -6.62 -16.26 24.54
C PHE A 394 -5.33 -16.22 25.35
N ARG A 395 -5.12 -15.19 26.19
CA ARG A 395 -3.96 -15.11 27.07
C ARG A 395 -4.10 -16.07 28.24
N THR A 396 -3.00 -16.72 28.60
CA THR A 396 -2.94 -17.54 29.82
C THR A 396 -3.17 -16.64 31.03
N THR A 397 -4.20 -16.94 31.81
CA THR A 397 -4.43 -16.34 33.12
C THR A 397 -3.56 -17.07 34.14
N VAL A 398 -2.82 -16.32 34.96
CA VAL A 398 -2.05 -16.82 36.10
C VAL A 398 -2.71 -16.30 37.37
N ILE A 399 -3.08 -17.21 38.26
CA ILE A 399 -3.75 -16.93 39.53
C ILE A 399 -2.86 -17.43 40.65
N SER A 400 -2.46 -16.53 41.55
CA SER A 400 -1.85 -16.86 42.83
C SER A 400 -2.96 -16.95 43.87
N LEU A 401 -3.06 -18.10 44.54
CA LEU A 401 -4.05 -18.32 45.59
C LEU A 401 -3.46 -17.99 46.97
N LYS A 402 -4.32 -17.58 47.90
CA LYS A 402 -3.96 -17.24 49.29
C LYS A 402 -3.31 -18.39 50.06
N ASN A 403 -3.47 -19.63 49.59
CA ASN A 403 -2.82 -20.81 50.15
C ASN A 403 -1.43 -21.08 49.56
N GLY A 404 -0.88 -20.16 48.75
CA GLY A 404 0.42 -20.25 48.11
C GLY A 404 0.45 -21.07 46.81
N ARG A 405 -0.67 -21.67 46.38
CA ARG A 405 -0.74 -22.40 45.11
C ARG A 405 -0.89 -21.43 43.93
N ILE A 406 -0.13 -21.69 42.87
CA ILE A 406 -0.29 -20.99 41.59
C ILE A 406 -1.08 -21.88 40.63
N VAL A 407 -2.10 -21.31 40.00
CA VAL A 407 -2.89 -21.95 38.94
C VAL A 407 -2.71 -21.13 37.67
N SER A 408 -2.54 -21.80 36.53
CA SER A 408 -2.49 -21.11 35.24
C SER A 408 -3.27 -21.87 34.18
N GLY A 409 -3.91 -21.13 33.28
CA GLY A 409 -4.73 -21.71 32.23
C GLY A 409 -5.46 -20.66 31.41
N LEU A 410 -6.14 -21.10 30.36
CA LEU A 410 -7.03 -20.27 29.56
C LEU A 410 -8.32 -20.01 30.34
N LEU A 411 -8.75 -18.75 30.43
CA LEU A 411 -10.02 -18.41 31.08
C LEU A 411 -11.20 -18.93 30.24
N LEU A 412 -11.96 -19.89 30.77
CA LEU A 412 -13.15 -20.42 30.11
C LEU A 412 -14.39 -19.60 30.45
N ARG A 413 -14.62 -19.37 31.74
CA ARG A 413 -15.77 -18.62 32.25
C ARG A 413 -15.51 -18.09 33.65
N GLU A 414 -16.19 -16.99 33.96
CA GLU A 414 -16.22 -16.37 35.28
C GLU A 414 -17.69 -16.13 35.63
N GLU A 415 -18.19 -16.87 36.61
CA GLU A 415 -19.61 -16.91 36.98
C GLU A 415 -19.75 -16.77 38.49
N GLY A 416 -20.34 -15.65 38.92
CA GLY A 416 -20.53 -15.32 40.33
C GLY A 416 -19.21 -15.26 41.09
N LYS A 417 -18.96 -16.25 41.95
CA LYS A 417 -17.74 -16.37 42.76
C LYS A 417 -16.73 -17.39 42.21
N THR A 418 -16.99 -17.97 41.04
CA THR A 418 -16.13 -19.03 40.48
C THR A 418 -15.46 -18.60 39.19
N ILE A 419 -14.17 -18.89 39.08
CA ILE A 419 -13.36 -18.73 37.88
C ILE A 419 -12.98 -20.13 37.40
N THR A 420 -13.32 -20.47 36.17
CA THR A 420 -12.93 -21.75 35.55
C THR A 420 -11.84 -21.49 34.51
N LEU A 421 -10.70 -22.15 34.68
CA LEU A 421 -9.58 -22.14 33.75
C LEU A 421 -9.43 -23.51 33.08
N ALA A 422 -9.07 -23.57 31.81
CA ALA A 422 -8.52 -24.78 31.19
C ALA A 422 -7.00 -24.77 31.35
N ASP A 423 -6.44 -25.76 32.03
CA ASP A 423 -4.99 -25.91 32.13
C ASP A 423 -4.36 -26.37 30.81
N VAL A 424 -3.03 -26.48 30.78
CA VAL A 424 -2.26 -26.92 29.59
C VAL A 424 -2.58 -28.34 29.12
N MET A 425 -3.24 -29.15 29.96
CA MET A 425 -3.72 -30.49 29.63
C MET A 425 -5.19 -30.49 29.19
N GLY A 426 -5.84 -29.32 29.14
CA GLY A 426 -7.25 -29.19 28.81
C GLY A 426 -8.19 -29.57 29.95
N LYS A 427 -7.71 -29.63 31.20
CA LYS A 427 -8.56 -29.91 32.36
C LYS A 427 -9.10 -28.62 32.95
N ASP A 428 -10.37 -28.66 33.31
CA ASP A 428 -11.02 -27.58 34.04
C ASP A 428 -10.47 -27.48 35.47
N VAL A 429 -9.95 -26.30 35.81
CA VAL A 429 -9.55 -25.92 37.15
C VAL A 429 -10.47 -24.81 37.62
N VAL A 430 -11.26 -25.11 38.66
CA VAL A 430 -12.18 -24.15 39.26
C VAL A 430 -11.50 -23.51 40.47
N VAL A 431 -11.54 -22.19 40.52
CA VAL A 431 -10.98 -21.35 41.59
C VAL A 431 -12.10 -20.47 42.14
N LEU A 432 -12.19 -20.35 43.47
CA LEU A 432 -13.09 -19.37 44.09
C LEU A 432 -12.43 -17.99 44.06
N ALA A 433 -13.16 -16.96 43.64
CA ALA A 433 -12.66 -15.58 43.56
C ALA A 433 -12.14 -15.07 44.92
N GLU A 434 -12.70 -15.56 46.02
CA GLU A 434 -12.27 -15.20 47.39
C GLU A 434 -10.93 -15.84 47.80
N ASP A 435 -10.50 -16.90 47.11
CA ASP A 435 -9.20 -17.56 47.34
C ASP A 435 -8.06 -16.91 46.56
N ILE A 436 -8.37 -15.96 45.67
CA ILE A 436 -7.39 -15.28 44.83
C ILE A 436 -6.66 -14.22 45.64
N GLU A 437 -5.34 -14.30 45.62
CA GLU A 437 -4.43 -13.27 46.13
C GLU A 437 -4.03 -12.30 45.03
N ASP A 438 -3.60 -12.83 43.87
CA ASP A 438 -3.22 -12.05 42.70
C ASP A 438 -3.68 -12.73 41.41
N ARG A 439 -3.98 -11.92 40.38
CA ARG A 439 -4.33 -12.38 39.04
C ARG A 439 -3.61 -11.54 38.00
N SER A 440 -2.88 -12.20 37.12
CA SER A 440 -2.20 -11.58 35.98
C SER A 440 -2.47 -12.32 34.68
N LEU A 441 -2.25 -11.64 33.56
CA LEU A 441 -2.31 -12.22 32.22
C LEU A 441 -0.90 -12.34 31.66
N SER A 442 -0.53 -13.53 31.21
CA SER A 442 0.71 -13.73 30.48
C SER A 442 0.63 -13.03 29.11
N PRO A 443 1.68 -12.31 28.68
CA PRO A 443 1.74 -11.77 27.32
C PRO A 443 2.03 -12.84 26.27
N LEU A 444 2.40 -14.05 26.69
CA LEU A 444 2.75 -15.17 25.81
C LEU A 444 1.53 -16.00 25.45
N SER A 445 1.58 -16.63 24.27
CA SER A 445 0.57 -17.56 23.82
C SER A 445 0.57 -18.84 24.67
N PRO A 446 -0.60 -19.44 24.95
CA PRO A 446 -0.68 -20.80 25.48
C PRO A 446 -0.13 -21.85 24.50
N MET A 447 -0.09 -21.54 23.20
CA MET A 447 0.52 -22.40 22.20
C MET A 447 2.05 -22.39 22.37
N PRO A 448 2.70 -23.54 22.62
CA PRO A 448 4.13 -23.59 22.89
C PRO A 448 4.98 -23.07 21.73
N ALA A 449 6.00 -22.27 22.06
CA ALA A 449 7.01 -21.86 21.09
C ALA A 449 7.74 -23.08 20.51
N GLY A 450 8.13 -23.00 19.23
CA GLY A 450 8.85 -24.05 18.52
C GLY A 450 8.00 -25.27 18.13
N MET A 451 6.68 -25.28 18.36
CA MET A 451 5.81 -26.36 17.89
C MET A 451 5.82 -26.46 16.35
N GLY A 452 5.77 -25.30 15.68
CA GLY A 452 5.90 -25.21 14.23
C GLY A 452 7.27 -25.62 13.69
N ASP A 453 8.32 -25.72 14.53
CA ASP A 453 9.68 -26.11 14.12
C ASP A 453 9.79 -27.57 13.72
N ARG A 454 8.83 -28.38 14.17
CA ARG A 454 8.76 -29.82 13.93
C ARG A 454 8.11 -30.18 12.60
N VAL A 455 7.59 -29.19 11.89
CA VAL A 455 6.86 -29.36 10.62
C VAL A 455 7.64 -28.61 9.54
N SER A 456 7.96 -29.30 8.44
CA SER A 456 8.72 -28.68 7.35
C SER A 456 7.85 -27.62 6.62
N PRO A 457 8.45 -26.67 5.88
CA PRO A 457 7.67 -25.69 5.15
C PRO A 457 6.66 -26.29 4.15
N THR A 458 6.99 -27.40 3.51
CA THR A 458 6.07 -28.12 2.60
C THR A 458 4.96 -28.81 3.37
N ASP A 459 5.27 -29.43 4.50
CA ASP A 459 4.27 -30.08 5.36
C ASP A 459 3.30 -29.05 5.96
N LEU A 460 3.78 -27.83 6.26
CA LEU A 460 2.90 -26.73 6.67
C LEU A 460 1.92 -26.33 5.56
N VAL A 461 2.34 -26.38 4.28
CA VAL A 461 1.43 -26.15 3.16
C VAL A 461 0.37 -27.25 3.08
N ASP A 462 0.74 -28.51 3.29
CA ASP A 462 -0.21 -29.63 3.34
C ASP A 462 -1.20 -29.49 4.50
N LEU A 463 -0.69 -29.14 5.70
CA LEU A 463 -1.50 -28.83 6.87
C LEU A 463 -2.51 -27.72 6.57
N PHE A 464 -2.08 -26.63 5.95
CA PHE A 464 -2.96 -25.53 5.58
C PHE A 464 -3.95 -25.91 4.48
N GLY A 465 -3.57 -26.81 3.57
CA GLY A 465 -4.47 -27.42 2.60
C GLY A 465 -5.61 -28.19 3.27
N TYR A 466 -5.32 -28.94 4.34
CA TYR A 466 -6.35 -29.59 5.15
C TYR A 466 -7.26 -28.58 5.86
N LEU A 467 -6.71 -27.53 6.47
CA LEU A 467 -7.50 -26.46 7.10
C LEU A 467 -8.35 -25.64 6.11
N ALA A 468 -8.03 -25.70 4.81
CA ALA A 468 -8.81 -25.06 3.75
C ALA A 468 -9.91 -25.97 3.17
N ALA A 469 -9.89 -27.26 3.48
CA ALA A 469 -10.85 -28.22 2.94
C ALA A 469 -12.25 -28.05 3.60
N PRO A 470 -13.34 -28.50 2.96
CA PRO A 470 -14.67 -28.46 3.59
C PRO A 470 -14.70 -29.24 4.91
N GLY A 471 -15.10 -28.57 6.00
CA GLY A 471 -15.01 -29.08 7.38
C GLY A 471 -13.70 -28.74 8.10
N GLY A 472 -12.74 -28.16 7.39
CA GLY A 472 -11.42 -27.68 7.83
C GLY A 472 -11.42 -26.27 8.38
#